data_AF-A0A379FR99-F1
#
_entry.id   AF-A0A379FR99-F1
#
_cell.length_a   1.000
_cell.length_b   1.000
_cell.length_c   1.000
_cell.angle_alpha   90.00
_cell.angle_beta   90.00
_cell.angle_gamma   90.00
#
_symmetry.space_group_name_H-M   'P 1'
#
loop_
_entity.id
_entity.type
_entity.pdbx_description
1 polymer ?
#
loop_
_entity_poly.entity_id
_entity_poly.type
_entity_poly.pdbx_seq_one_letter_code
_entity_poly.pdbx_strand_id
1 'polypeptide(L)'
;MRNLETFFARESCGWCTPCRDGLPWSVKILQALEKGEGQPGDIETLEQLCRFLGPGKTFCAHAPGAVEPLQSAIKYFRDEFEAGISQKNLRNIVQIAGIQPNLLKQRW
;
A
#
# COMPACT_ATOMS: atom_id res chain seq x y z
N MET A 1 7.48 -0.11 10.75
CA MET A 1 7.54 -0.97 9.55
C MET A 1 8.27 -0.31 8.37
N ARG A 2 8.02 0.98 8.05
CA ARG A 2 8.59 1.67 6.87
C ARG A 2 10.09 1.54 6.69
N ASN A 3 10.89 1.62 7.75
CA ASN A 3 12.36 1.56 7.65
C ASN A 3 12.85 0.25 7.00
N LEU A 4 12.22 -0.87 7.35
CA LEU A 4 12.59 -2.18 6.82
C LEU A 4 12.24 -2.29 5.33
N GLU A 5 11.02 -1.91 4.95
CA GLU A 5 10.59 -1.87 3.54
C GLU A 5 11.46 -0.92 2.70
N THR A 6 11.88 0.21 3.28
CA THR A 6 12.78 1.17 2.61
C THR A 6 14.13 0.53 2.29
N PHE A 7 14.67 -0.27 3.21
CA PHE A 7 15.89 -1.03 2.98
C PHE A 7 15.69 -2.03 1.84
N PHE A 8 14.64 -2.86 1.88
CA PHE A 8 14.39 -3.85 0.83
C PHE A 8 14.14 -3.23 -0.54
N ALA A 9 13.44 -2.09 -0.60
CA ALA A 9 13.23 -1.34 -1.84
C ALA A 9 14.55 -0.82 -2.41
N ARG A 10 15.46 -0.30 -1.57
CA ARG A 10 16.77 0.22 -1.99
C ARG A 10 17.73 -0.88 -2.44
N GLU A 11 17.73 -2.03 -1.74
CA GLU A 11 18.63 -3.16 -2.03
C GLU A 11 18.06 -4.12 -3.10
N SER A 12 16.91 -3.80 -3.69
CA SER A 12 16.36 -4.58 -4.80
C SER A 12 17.27 -4.49 -6.02
N CYS A 13 17.62 -5.65 -6.61
CA CYS A 13 18.38 -5.69 -7.86
C CYS A 13 17.57 -5.25 -9.09
N GLY A 14 16.25 -5.08 -8.96
CA GLY A 14 15.37 -4.57 -10.03
C GLY A 14 14.98 -5.58 -11.12
N TRP A 15 15.38 -6.85 -11.03
CA TRP A 15 15.15 -7.86 -12.09
C TRP A 15 13.67 -8.18 -12.34
N CYS A 16 12.91 -8.50 -11.29
CA CYS A 16 11.49 -8.86 -11.43
C CYS A 16 10.59 -7.66 -11.13
N THR A 17 9.62 -7.40 -12.03
CA THR A 17 8.61 -6.33 -11.92
C THR A 17 7.94 -6.23 -10.54
N PRO A 18 7.42 -7.31 -9.93
CA PRO A 18 6.80 -7.21 -8.60
C PRO A 18 7.75 -6.71 -7.51
N CYS A 19 9.05 -7.04 -7.57
CA CYS A 19 10.04 -6.57 -6.61
C CYS A 19 10.47 -5.13 -6.91
N ARG A 20 10.76 -4.82 -8.18
CA ARG A 20 11.23 -3.49 -8.63
C ARG A 20 10.20 -2.40 -8.37
N ASP A 21 8.94 -2.67 -8.71
CA ASP A 21 7.88 -1.67 -8.68
C ASP A 21 7.01 -1.78 -7.41
N GLY A 22 6.89 -2.99 -6.83
CA GLY A 22 6.04 -3.25 -5.67
C GLY A 22 6.64 -2.81 -4.33
N LEU A 23 7.95 -3.02 -4.10
CA LEU A 23 8.61 -2.60 -2.84
C LEU A 23 8.61 -1.06 -2.68
N PRO A 24 8.92 -0.24 -3.70
CA PRO A 24 8.77 1.21 -3.58
C PRO A 24 7.32 1.64 -3.30
N TRP A 25 6.33 0.88 -3.81
CA TRP A 25 4.92 1.15 -3.56
C TRP A 25 4.53 0.89 -2.10
N SER A 26 5.00 -0.22 -1.50
CA SER A 26 4.76 -0.49 -0.07
C SER A 26 5.34 0.64 0.80
N VAL A 27 6.55 1.10 0.49
CA VAL A 27 7.20 2.25 1.18
C VAL A 27 6.35 3.51 1.08
N LYS A 28 5.82 3.82 -0.11
CA LYS A 28 4.98 5.00 -0.34
C LYS A 28 3.71 4.97 0.51
N ILE A 29 3.02 3.83 0.57
CA ILE A 29 1.81 3.68 1.40
C ILE A 29 2.17 3.80 2.88
N LEU A 30 3.20 3.08 3.35
CA LEU A 30 3.61 3.14 4.76
C LEU A 30 4.02 4.55 5.17
N GLN A 31 4.66 5.32 4.28
CA GLN A 31 4.97 6.72 4.54
C GLN A 31 3.72 7.60 4.65
N ALA A 32 2.68 7.34 3.83
CA ALA A 32 1.42 8.05 3.93
C ALA A 32 0.69 7.73 5.26
N LEU A 33 0.66 6.45 5.65
CA LEU A 33 0.08 6.00 6.92
C LEU A 33 0.80 6.64 8.13
N GLU A 34 2.13 6.65 8.15
CA GLU A 34 2.91 7.28 9.24
C GLU A 34 2.66 8.80 9.35
N LYS A 35 2.26 9.46 8.26
CA LYS A 35 1.94 10.90 8.24
C LYS A 35 0.47 11.20 8.55
N GLY A 36 -0.38 10.19 8.75
CA GLY A 36 -1.84 10.38 8.85
C GLY A 36 -2.49 10.81 7.52
N GLU A 37 -1.81 10.57 6.39
CA GLU A 37 -2.24 10.90 5.04
C GLU A 37 -2.82 9.68 4.29
N GLY A 38 -2.90 8.52 4.95
CA GLY A 38 -3.43 7.29 4.38
C GLY A 38 -4.86 7.43 3.88
N GLN A 39 -5.21 6.63 2.88
CA GLN A 39 -6.52 6.63 2.22
C GLN A 39 -7.27 5.32 2.50
N PRO A 40 -8.62 5.35 2.51
CA PRO A 40 -9.41 4.12 2.50
C PRO A 40 -8.98 3.23 1.32
N GLY A 41 -8.62 1.97 1.58
CA GLY A 41 -8.09 1.05 0.56
C GLY A 41 -6.57 0.81 0.63
N ASP A 42 -5.82 1.63 1.36
CA ASP A 42 -4.36 1.52 1.43
C ASP A 42 -3.90 0.21 2.12
N ILE A 43 -4.60 -0.22 3.17
CA ILE A 43 -4.28 -1.46 3.90
C ILE A 43 -4.55 -2.67 3.00
N GLU A 44 -5.67 -2.68 2.29
CA GLU A 44 -6.03 -3.72 1.32
C GLU A 44 -5.00 -3.78 0.18
N THR A 45 -4.48 -2.62 -0.24
CA THR A 45 -3.40 -2.53 -1.23
C THR A 45 -2.10 -3.12 -0.69
N LEU A 46 -1.74 -2.85 0.56
CA LEU A 46 -0.57 -3.48 1.20
C LEU A 46 -0.73 -5.02 1.29
N GLU A 47 -1.91 -5.51 1.63
CA GLU A 47 -2.20 -6.96 1.65
C GLU A 47 -2.11 -7.59 0.25
N GLN A 48 -2.60 -6.89 -0.78
CA GLN A 48 -2.42 -7.31 -2.17
C GLN A 48 -0.95 -7.36 -2.57
N LEU A 49 -0.16 -6.35 -2.20
CA LEU A 49 1.28 -6.35 -2.41
C LEU A 49 1.93 -7.56 -1.72
N CYS A 50 1.59 -7.86 -0.47
CA CYS A 50 2.11 -9.06 0.21
C CYS A 50 1.85 -10.35 -0.59
N ARG A 51 0.67 -10.48 -1.21
CA ARG A 51 0.36 -11.62 -2.09
C ARG A 51 1.16 -11.64 -3.40
N PHE A 52 1.38 -10.49 -4.02
CA PHE A 52 2.11 -10.39 -5.30
C PHE A 52 3.63 -10.45 -5.16
N LEU A 53 4.17 -10.10 -4.00
CA LEU A 53 5.60 -10.18 -3.70
C LEU A 53 5.99 -11.48 -2.99
N GLY A 54 5.01 -12.29 -2.58
CA GLY A 54 5.21 -13.56 -1.90
C GLY A 54 5.89 -14.65 -2.75
N PRO A 55 6.15 -15.83 -2.14
CA PRO A 55 6.84 -16.94 -2.79
C PRO A 55 6.22 -17.36 -4.13
N GLY A 56 7.07 -17.63 -5.12
CA GLY A 56 6.64 -18.09 -6.45
C GLY A 56 6.16 -16.99 -7.40
N LYS A 57 6.21 -15.72 -6.99
CA LYS A 57 5.88 -14.56 -7.85
C LYS A 57 7.09 -13.70 -8.25
N THR A 58 8.23 -13.95 -7.62
CA THR A 58 9.47 -13.20 -7.79
C THR A 58 10.62 -14.17 -8.11
N PHE A 59 11.71 -13.64 -8.69
CA PHE A 59 12.83 -14.47 -9.16
C PHE A 59 13.67 -15.06 -8.01
N CYS A 60 13.88 -14.29 -6.94
CA CYS A 60 14.64 -14.68 -5.76
C CYS A 60 13.84 -14.44 -4.48
N ALA A 61 14.38 -14.86 -3.32
CA ALA A 61 13.73 -14.74 -2.03
C ALA A 61 13.75 -13.33 -1.40
N HIS A 62 14.27 -12.31 -2.10
CA HIS A 62 14.38 -10.93 -1.57
C HIS A 62 13.00 -10.30 -1.29
N ALA A 63 12.11 -10.30 -2.28
CA ALA A 63 10.76 -9.75 -2.12
C ALA A 63 9.89 -10.54 -1.13
N PRO A 64 9.89 -11.90 -1.13
CA PRO A 64 9.22 -12.67 -0.08
C PRO A 64 9.76 -12.33 1.32
N GLY A 65 11.08 -12.22 1.47
CA GLY A 65 11.71 -11.83 2.74
C GLY A 65 11.33 -10.42 3.21
N ALA A 66 11.04 -9.51 2.28
CA ALA A 66 10.54 -8.17 2.59
C ALA A 66 9.10 -8.20 3.10
N VAL A 67 8.20 -8.94 2.43
CA VAL A 67 6.76 -8.87 2.72
C VAL A 67 6.26 -9.79 3.83
N GLU A 68 7.00 -10.83 4.21
CA GLU A 68 6.68 -11.66 5.38
C GLU A 68 6.54 -10.86 6.70
N PRO A 69 7.51 -9.99 7.08
CA PRO A 69 7.34 -9.14 8.25
C PRO A 69 6.23 -8.10 8.08
N LEU A 70 6.00 -7.58 6.86
CA LEU A 70 4.90 -6.65 6.58
C LEU A 70 3.54 -7.32 6.79
N GLN A 71 3.36 -8.53 6.26
CA GLN A 71 2.13 -9.32 6.41
C GLN A 71 1.85 -9.62 7.88
N SER A 72 2.89 -9.99 8.64
CA SER A 72 2.78 -10.19 10.09
C SER A 72 2.42 -8.88 10.82
N ALA A 73 3.03 -7.76 10.44
CA ALA A 73 2.75 -6.46 11.04
C ALA A 73 1.28 -6.05 10.82
N ILE A 74 0.75 -6.20 9.59
CA ILE A 74 -0.65 -5.90 9.28
C ILE A 74 -1.59 -6.83 10.07
N LYS A 75 -1.25 -8.11 10.21
CA LYS A 75 -2.07 -9.09 10.93
C LYS A 75 -2.21 -8.76 12.42
N TYR A 76 -1.10 -8.44 13.09
CA TYR A 76 -1.09 -8.30 14.55
C TYR A 76 -1.25 -6.86 15.04
N PHE A 77 -0.93 -5.87 14.21
CA PHE A 77 -0.97 -4.45 14.58
C PHE A 77 -1.89 -3.66 13.65
N ARG A 78 -2.96 -4.28 13.12
CA ARG A 78 -3.87 -3.65 12.15
C ARG A 78 -4.37 -2.29 12.61
N ASP A 79 -4.73 -2.17 13.88
CA ASP A 79 -5.24 -0.93 14.48
C ASP A 79 -4.26 0.25 14.34
N GLU A 80 -2.94 0.00 14.37
CA GLU A 80 -1.94 1.05 14.14
C GLU A 80 -1.89 1.51 12.67
N PHE A 81 -2.13 0.61 11.72
CA PHE A 81 -2.24 0.98 10.31
C PHE A 81 -3.53 1.77 10.07
N GLU A 82 -4.64 1.35 10.68
CA GLU A 82 -5.93 2.04 10.58
C GLU A 82 -5.89 3.44 11.20
N ALA A 83 -5.13 3.63 12.29
CA ALA A 83 -4.91 4.95 12.89
C ALA A 83 -4.19 5.94 11.95
N GLY A 84 -3.42 5.45 10.98
CA GLY A 84 -2.76 6.26 9.95
C GLY A 84 -3.66 6.71 8.80
N ILE A 85 -4.91 6.23 8.74
CA ILE A 85 -5.87 6.59 7.71
C ILE A 85 -6.44 7.98 8.01
N SER A 86 -6.31 8.87 7.03
CA SER A 86 -6.83 10.22 7.12
C SER A 86 -8.35 10.19 7.22
N GLN A 87 -8.91 10.77 8.28
CA GLN A 87 -10.33 11.05 8.44
C GLN A 87 -10.75 12.22 7.53
N LYS A 88 -10.42 12.15 6.24
CA LYS A 88 -10.88 13.13 5.26
C LYS A 88 -12.38 12.92 5.07
N ASN A 89 -13.13 13.71 5.82
CA ASN A 89 -14.54 13.97 5.57
C ASN A 89 -14.67 14.35 4.09
N LEU A 90 -15.34 13.52 3.29
CA LEU A 90 -15.61 13.75 1.86
C LEU A 90 -16.61 14.91 1.68
N ARG A 91 -16.27 16.10 2.20
CA ARG A 91 -17.10 17.31 2.14
C ARG A 91 -16.94 18.09 0.84
N ASN A 92 -16.02 17.69 -0.03
CA ASN A 92 -15.83 18.33 -1.34
C ASN A 92 -16.52 17.56 -2.47
N ILE A 93 -17.77 17.14 -2.27
CA ILE A 93 -18.68 16.89 -3.38
C ILE A 93 -19.23 18.26 -3.77
N VAL A 94 -18.52 19.01 -4.61
CA VAL A 94 -19.15 20.12 -5.32
C VAL A 94 -20.08 19.47 -6.34
N GLN A 95 -21.39 19.54 -6.11
CA GLN A 95 -22.37 19.19 -7.13
C GLN A 95 -22.24 20.19 -8.28
N ILE A 96 -21.46 19.84 -9.30
CA ILE A 96 -21.40 20.59 -10.55
C ILE A 96 -22.69 20.26 -11.30
N ALA A 97 -23.57 21.25 -11.45
CA ALA A 97 -24.82 21.10 -12.19
C ALA A 97 -24.53 20.55 -13.61
N GLY A 98 -25.06 19.37 -13.92
CA GLY A 98 -24.94 18.73 -15.23
C GLY A 98 -23.99 17.52 -15.32
N ILE A 99 -23.22 17.18 -14.28
CA ILE A 99 -22.43 15.94 -14.26
C ILE A 99 -23.27 14.82 -13.65
N GLN A 100 -23.49 13.72 -14.38
CA GLN A 100 -24.16 12.54 -13.85
C GLN A 100 -23.39 12.01 -12.62
N PRO A 101 -24.03 11.90 -11.44
CA PRO A 101 -23.37 11.52 -10.19
C PRO A 101 -22.83 10.07 -10.16
N ASN A 102 -22.99 9.30 -11.25
CA ASN A 102 -22.58 7.91 -11.32
C ASN A 102 -21.13 7.66 -11.79
N LEU A 103 -20.38 8.70 -12.16
CA LEU A 103 -18.96 8.55 -12.52
C LEU A 103 -18.00 8.68 -11.33
N LEU A 104 -18.50 9.00 -10.13
CA LEU A 104 -17.67 9.20 -8.93
C LEU A 104 -17.62 7.99 -7.99
N LYS A 105 -18.46 6.96 -8.21
CA LYS A 105 -18.49 5.75 -7.38
C LYS A 105 -17.77 4.54 -7.98
N GLN A 106 -17.29 4.65 -9.22
CA GLN A 106 -16.49 3.62 -9.87
C GLN A 106 -15.27 4.28 -10.47
N ARG A 107 -14.17 4.25 -9.73
CA ARG A 107 -12.85 4.53 -10.30
C ARG A 107 -11.96 3.31 -10.14
N TRP A 108 -12.34 2.23 -10.82
CA TRP A 108 -11.49 1.14 -11.33
C TRP A 108 -12.24 0.50 -12.49
#